data_AF-A0A3D2R4P6-F1
#
_entry.id   AF-A0A3D2R4P6-F1
#
_cell.length_a   1.000
_cell.length_b   1.000
_cell.length_c   1.000
_cell.angle_alpha   90.00
_cell.angle_beta   90.00
_cell.angle_gamma   90.00
#
_symmetry.space_group_name_H-M   'P 1'
#
loop_
_entity.id
_entity.type
_entity.pdbx_description
1 polymer ?
#
loop_
_entity_poly.entity_id
_entity_poly.type
_entity_poly.pdbx_seq_one_letter_code
_entity_poly.pdbx_strand_id
1 'polypeptide(L)' 'NLSFPEIGEAFGGRHHTTIMHACDEIEQLRLNDQNIGQDLGFLTQVLRG' A
#
# COMPACT_ATOMS: atom_id res chain seq x y z
N ASN A 1 -1.37 11.78 7.97
CA ASN A 1 -1.93 11.71 6.61
C ASN A 1 -0.93 12.36 5.67
N LEU A 2 -0.41 11.59 4.71
CA LEU A 2 0.44 12.08 3.62
C LEU A 2 -0.37 12.01 2.32
N SER A 3 -0.13 12.94 1.40
CA SER A 3 -0.72 12.93 0.06
C SER A 3 0.03 11.97 -0.88
N PHE A 4 -0.63 11.51 -1.96
CA PHE A 4 0.02 10.64 -2.95
C PHE A 4 1.29 11.23 -3.58
N PRO A 5 1.39 12.54 -3.87
CA PRO A 5 2.64 13.16 -4.31
C PRO A 5 3.77 13.06 -3.26
N GLU A 6 3.48 13.34 -1.99
CA GLU A 6 4.49 13.27 -0.92
C GLU A 6 5.00 11.84 -0.70
N ILE A 7 4.11 10.85 -0.81
CA ILE A 7 4.48 9.44 -0.81
C ILE A 7 5.33 9.12 -2.05
N GLY A 8 4.93 9.60 -3.24
CA GLY A 8 5.72 9.42 -4.46
C GLY A 8 7.17 9.90 -4.32
N GLU A 9 7.34 11.10 -3.76
CA GLU A 9 8.65 11.68 -3.48
C GLU A 9 9.48 10.81 -2.52
N ALA A 10 8.88 10.40 -1.39
CA ALA A 10 9.52 9.54 -0.40
C ALA A 10 9.91 8.15 -0.95
N PHE A 11 9.25 7.68 -2.00
CA PHE A 11 9.51 6.41 -2.67
C PHE A 11 10.37 6.57 -3.94
N GLY A 12 11.30 7.54 -3.92
CA GLY A 12 12.31 7.75 -4.96
C GLY A 12 11.83 8.63 -6.11
N GLY A 13 11.02 9.66 -5.82
CA GLY A 13 10.51 10.58 -6.84
C GLY A 13 9.51 9.93 -7.80
N ARG A 14 8.78 8.91 -7.35
CA ARG A 14 7.76 8.22 -8.16
C ARG A 14 6.59 9.17 -8.42
N HIS A 15 6.03 9.08 -9.63
CA HIS A 15 4.85 9.85 -9.97
C HIS A 15 3.66 9.41 -9.09
N HIS A 16 2.82 10.36 -8.68
CA HIS A 16 1.70 10.09 -7.77
C HIS A 16 0.74 9.01 -8.32
N THR A 17 0.58 8.90 -9.64
CA THR A 17 -0.19 7.83 -10.28
C THR A 17 0.40 6.44 -10.03
N THR A 18 1.72 6.31 -9.90
CA THR A 18 2.36 5.04 -9.51
C THR A 18 1.94 4.62 -8.11
N ILE A 19 1.81 5.58 -7.18
CA ILE A 19 1.33 5.27 -5.82
C ILE A 19 -0.14 4.87 -5.86
N MET A 20 -0.98 5.58 -6.63
CA MET A 20 -2.39 5.23 -6.79
C MET A 20 -2.54 3.80 -7.36
N HIS A 21 -1.81 3.48 -8.44
CA HIS A 21 -1.83 2.14 -9.03
C HIS A 21 -1.35 1.06 -8.05
N ALA A 22 -0.30 1.32 -7.27
CA ALA A 22 0.18 0.37 -6.28
C ALA A 22 -0.85 0.13 -5.16
N CYS A 23 -1.55 1.18 -4.72
CA CYS A 23 -2.65 1.04 -3.76
C CYS A 23 -3.79 0.19 -4.32
N ASP A 24 -4.22 0.47 -5.56
CA ASP A 24 -5.28 -0.31 -6.22
C ASP A 24 -4.86 -1.77 -6.43
N GLU A 25 -3.62 -2.02 -6.82
CA GLU A 25 -3.07 -3.37 -7.02
C GLU A 25 -3.08 -4.17 -5.71
N ILE A 26 -2.61 -3.59 -4.60
CA ILE A 26 -2.62 -4.25 -3.29
C ILE A 26 -4.05 -4.50 -2.80
N GLU A 27 -4.97 -3.57 -3.07
CA GLU A 27 -6.39 -3.72 -2.74
C GLU A 27 -7.03 -4.89 -3.51
N GLN A 28 -6.65 -5.10 -4.77
CA GLN A 28 -7.09 -6.27 -5.52
C GLN A 28 -6.41 -7.56 -5.05
N LEU A 29 -5.10 -7.52 -4.80
CA LEU A 29 -4.35 -8.68 -4.36
C LEU A 29 -4.86 -9.22 -3.02
N ARG A 30 -5.16 -8.36 -2.04
CA ARG A 30 -5.70 -8.82 -0.74
C ARG A 30 -7.06 -9.53 -0.85
N LEU A 31 -7.83 -9.27 -1.91
CA LEU A 31 -9.12 -9.90 -2.15
C LEU A 31 -8.98 -11.24 -2.87
N ASN A 32 -7.97 -11.35 -3.74
CA ASN A 32 -7.77 -12.52 -4.60
C ASN A 32 -6.74 -13.52 -4.03
N ASP A 33 -5.86 -13.09 -3.14
CA ASP A 33 -4.85 -13.92 -2.48
C ASP A 33 -5.03 -13.85 -0.95
N GLN A 34 -5.43 -14.99 -0.38
CA GLN A 34 -5.65 -15.11 1.07
C GLN A 34 -4.39 -14.89 1.89
N ASN A 35 -3.21 -15.27 1.38
CA ASN A 35 -1.95 -15.08 2.09
C ASN A 35 -1.63 -13.59 2.19
N ILE A 36 -1.78 -12.85 1.09
CA ILE A 36 -1.58 -11.38 1.08
C ILE A 36 -2.56 -10.70 2.04
N GLY A 37 -3.83 -11.12 2.04
CA GLY A 37 -4.82 -10.60 2.98
C GLY A 37 -4.45 -10.83 4.46
N GLN A 38 -3.94 -12.02 4.78
CA GLN A 38 -3.47 -12.36 6.12
C GLN A 38 -2.23 -11.55 6.52
N ASP A 39 -1.23 -11.47 5.63
CA ASP A 39 0.01 -10.72 5.85
C ASP A 39 -0.28 -9.22 6.07
N LEU A 40 -1.18 -8.64 5.28
CA LEU A 40 -1.58 -7.24 5.43
C LEU A 40 -2.29 -6.99 6.78
N GLY A 41 -3.13 -7.94 7.21
CA GLY A 41 -3.79 -7.91 8.52
C GLY A 41 -2.78 -7.96 9.66
N PHE A 42 -1.83 -8.88 9.59
CA PHE A 42 -0.74 -9.00 10.57
C PHE A 42 0.13 -7.74 10.61
N LEU A 43 0.58 -7.24 9.45
CA LEU A 43 1.38 -6.02 9.36
C LEU A 43 0.65 -4.81 9.95
N THR A 44 -0.66 -4.68 9.70
CA THR A 44 -1.49 -3.62 10.28
C THR A 44 -1.52 -3.69 11.80
N GLN A 45 -1.58 -4.90 12.38
CA GLN A 45 -1.55 -5.09 13.82
C GLN A 45 -0.17 -4.74 14.41
N VAL A 46 0.92 -5.11 13.74
CA VAL A 46 2.29 -4.77 14.16
C VAL A 46 2.54 -3.26 14.13
N LEU A 47 2.05 -2.55 13.11
CA LEU A 47 2.26 -1.09 12.98
C LEU A 47 1.35 -0.25 13.88
N ARG A 48 0.24 -0.82 14.38
CA ARG A 48 -0.70 -0.15 15.29
C ARG A 48 -0.41 -0.43 16.77
N GLY A 49 0.35 -1.48 17.07
CA GLY A 49 0.86 -1.78 18.41
C GLY A 49 2.07 -0.94 18.75
#